data_AF-A0A0U1CF74-F1
#
_entry.id   AF-A0A0U1CF74-F1
#
_cell.length_a   1.000
_cell.length_b   1.000
_cell.length_c   1.000
_cell.angle_alpha   90.00
_cell.angle_beta   90.00
_cell.angle_gamma   90.00
#
_symmetry.space_group_name_H-M   'P 1'
#
loop_
_entity.id
_entity.type
_entity.pdbx_description
1 polymer ?
#
loop_
_entity_poly.entity_id
_entity_poly.type
_entity_poly.pdbx_seq_one_letter_code
_entity_poly.pdbx_strand_id
1 'polypeptide(L)' 'MNDAGDRQASVRCTQCGTEGAEIGFLNDSGQYAAGHVRWMQGPLKIGFFGAKGSGGRRAIEAWRCPKCGHLELFAGKWL' A
#
# COMPACT_ATOMS: atom_id res chain seq x y z
N MET A 1 -11.82 -1.09 21.73
CA MET A 1 -11.41 -2.39 21.16
C MET A 1 -11.70 -2.28 19.68
N ASN A 2 -10.69 -1.93 18.88
CA ASN A 2 -10.87 -1.59 17.47
C ASN A 2 -10.25 -2.68 16.61
N ASP A 3 -11.11 -3.39 15.91
CA ASP A 3 -10.84 -4.52 15.01
C ASP A 3 -10.16 -4.04 13.72
N ALA A 4 -8.92 -3.57 13.83
CA ALA A 4 -8.06 -3.26 12.69
C ALA A 4 -7.35 -4.50 12.13
N GLY A 5 -7.61 -5.70 12.68
CA GLY A 5 -6.91 -6.94 12.35
C GLY A 5 -7.69 -7.98 11.54
N ASP A 6 -8.98 -7.79 11.26
CA ASP A 6 -9.85 -8.89 10.80
C ASP A 6 -10.58 -8.66 9.45
N ARG A 7 -10.11 -7.72 8.62
CA ARG A 7 -10.62 -7.61 7.23
C ARG A 7 -9.77 -8.39 6.24
N GLN A 8 -9.47 -9.64 6.59
CA GLN A 8 -9.12 -10.65 5.59
C GLN A 8 -10.40 -11.10 4.83
N ALA A 9 -11.26 -10.15 4.46
CA ALA A 9 -12.27 -10.40 3.45
C ALA A 9 -11.48 -10.76 2.18
N SER A 10 -11.86 -11.84 1.51
CA SER A 10 -11.21 -12.29 0.27
C SER A 10 -11.34 -11.20 -0.79
N VAL A 11 -10.38 -10.26 -0.79
CA VAL A 11 -10.34 -9.15 -1.74
C VAL A 11 -10.19 -9.76 -3.14
N ARG A 12 -11.16 -9.47 -3.99
CA ARG A 12 -11.21 -9.91 -5.37
C ARG A 12 -10.65 -8.81 -6.27
N CYS A 13 -9.64 -9.16 -7.06
CA CYS A 13 -9.07 -8.29 -8.07
C CYS A 13 -10.15 -7.79 -9.04
N THR A 14 -10.32 -6.49 -9.13
CA THR A 14 -11.32 -5.85 -10.00
C THR A 14 -11.00 -6.04 -11.49
N GLN A 15 -9.75 -6.33 -11.86
CA GLN A 15 -9.35 -6.57 -13.25
C GLN A 15 -9.57 -8.02 -13.71
N CYS A 16 -9.10 -9.02 -12.95
CA CYS A 16 -9.09 -10.42 -13.40
C CYS A 16 -9.94 -11.37 -12.54
N GLY A 17 -10.54 -10.88 -11.47
CA GLY A 17 -11.42 -11.63 -10.60
C GLY A 17 -10.74 -12.62 -9.65
N THR A 18 -9.40 -12.66 -9.60
CA THR A 18 -8.65 -13.50 -8.65
C THR A 18 -8.77 -12.99 -7.22
N GLU A 19 -8.96 -13.91 -6.28
CA GLU A 19 -9.03 -13.62 -4.85
C GLU A 19 -7.66 -13.67 -4.18
N GLY A 20 -7.57 -13.08 -2.99
CA GLY A 20 -6.36 -13.11 -2.18
C GLY A 20 -5.35 -12.05 -2.60
N ALA A 21 -5.77 -10.78 -2.59
CA ALA A 21 -4.86 -9.67 -2.84
C ALA A 21 -3.77 -9.59 -1.76
N GLU A 22 -2.56 -9.30 -2.20
CA GLU A 22 -1.41 -9.05 -1.33
C GLU A 22 -1.45 -7.60 -0.86
N ILE A 23 -1.45 -7.37 0.44
CA ILE A 23 -1.44 -6.01 1.01
C ILE A 23 -0.01 -5.49 1.09
N GLY A 24 0.17 -4.25 0.66
CA GLY A 24 1.46 -3.58 0.66
C GLY A 24 1.34 -2.07 0.60
N PHE A 25 2.44 -1.42 0.26
CA PHE A 25 2.52 0.02 0.06
C PHE A 25 3.40 0.35 -1.15
N LEU A 26 3.23 1.57 -1.66
CA LEU A 26 4.10 2.11 -2.69
C LEU A 26 5.30 2.80 -2.04
N ASN A 27 6.50 2.43 -2.45
CA ASN A 27 7.75 3.04 -2.04
C ASN A 27 8.36 3.81 -3.21
N ASP A 28 8.34 5.15 -3.08
CA ASP A 28 9.09 6.05 -3.94
C ASP A 28 10.42 6.36 -3.24
N SER A 29 11.49 5.72 -3.70
CA SER A 29 12.81 5.71 -3.04
C SER A 29 13.60 7.00 -3.31
N GLY A 30 12.98 8.16 -3.10
CA GLY A 30 13.62 9.49 -3.04
C GLY A 30 14.61 9.82 -4.17
N GLN A 31 15.60 10.68 -3.87
CA GLN A 31 16.56 11.26 -4.85
C GLN A 31 17.46 10.24 -5.60
N TYR A 32 17.31 8.93 -5.35
CA TYR A 32 18.01 7.86 -6.05
C TYR A 32 17.06 6.79 -6.65
N ALA A 33 15.76 7.07 -6.72
CA ALA A 33 14.81 6.17 -7.36
C ALA A 33 15.14 6.06 -8.86
N ALA A 34 15.16 4.83 -9.39
CA ALA A 34 15.46 4.53 -10.79
C ALA A 34 14.32 4.95 -11.76
N GLY A 35 13.65 6.06 -11.49
CA GLY A 35 12.54 6.60 -12.28
C GLY A 35 11.20 5.87 -12.14
N HIS A 36 11.07 4.93 -11.20
CA HIS A 36 9.82 4.18 -10.98
C HIS A 36 9.55 3.93 -9.50
N VAL A 37 8.26 3.86 -9.15
CA VAL A 37 7.77 3.50 -7.82
C VAL A 37 7.72 1.99 -7.69
N ARG A 38 8.03 1.46 -6.50
CA ARG A 38 7.99 0.02 -6.23
C ARG A 38 6.83 -0.33 -5.30
N TRP A 39 6.13 -1.41 -5.58
CA TRP A 39 5.23 -2.02 -4.61
C TRP A 39 6.03 -2.89 -3.64
N MET A 40 5.75 -2.76 -2.35
CA MET A 40 6.39 -3.51 -1.27
C MET A 40 5.32 -4.23 -0.46
N GLN A 41 5.49 -5.54 -0.26
CA GLN A 41 4.59 -6.34 0.56
C GLN A 41 4.71 -5.97 2.05
N GLY A 42 3.59 -5.99 2.76
CA GLY A 42 3.54 -5.83 4.21
C GLY A 42 3.27 -4.39 4.67
N PRO A 43 3.26 -4.15 6.00
CA PRO A 43 2.88 -2.86 6.55
C PRO A 43 3.95 -1.79 6.28
N LEU A 44 3.49 -0.57 6.01
CA LEU A 44 4.35 0.60 5.89
C LEU A 44 5.04 0.88 7.25
N LYS A 45 6.37 0.80 7.28
CA LYS A 45 7.18 1.20 8.45
C LYS A 45 7.76 2.59 8.22
N ILE A 46 7.24 3.60 8.91
CA ILE A 46 7.78 4.96 8.87
C ILE A 46 8.92 5.05 9.89
N GLY A 47 10.15 5.26 9.43
CA GLY A 47 11.32 5.46 10.29
C GLY A 47 11.37 6.85 10.93
N PHE A 48 12.26 7.03 11.93
CA PHE A 48 12.41 8.26 12.73
C PHE A 48 12.77 9.52 11.90
N PHE A 49 13.40 9.34 10.74
CA PHE A 49 13.72 10.39 9.77
C PHE A 49 12.67 10.48 8.63
N GLY A 50 11.40 10.28 8.96
CA GLY A 50 10.29 10.35 8.02
C GLY A 50 10.35 11.57 7.10
N ALA A 51 9.72 11.46 5.93
CA ALA A 51 9.73 12.52 4.92
C ALA A 51 9.24 13.85 5.53
N LYS A 52 9.95 14.96 5.26
CA LYS A 52 9.49 16.32 5.58
C LYS A 52 8.58 16.86 4.48
N GLY A 53 7.45 17.42 4.84
CA GLY A 53 6.54 18.12 3.93
C GLY A 53 5.37 18.72 4.71
N SER A 54 5.07 19.98 4.42
CA SER A 54 4.01 20.76 5.04
C SER A 54 2.66 20.36 4.45
N GLY A 55 2.00 19.38 5.06
CA GLY A 55 0.66 18.92 4.70
C GLY A 55 0.37 17.54 5.29
N GLY A 56 -0.86 17.29 5.75
CA GLY A 56 -1.24 16.00 6.33
C GLY A 56 -1.09 14.88 5.29
N ARG A 57 -0.04 14.06 5.43
CA ARG A 57 0.23 12.93 4.53
C ARG A 57 -0.58 11.72 4.98
N ARG A 58 -1.30 11.10 4.05
CA ARG A 58 -1.99 9.83 4.28
C ARG A 58 -1.12 8.69 3.74
N ALA A 59 -1.00 7.59 4.48
CA ALA A 59 -0.40 6.38 3.94
C ALA A 59 -1.26 5.83 2.79
N ILE A 60 -0.63 5.39 1.70
CA ILE A 60 -1.32 4.67 0.64
C ILE A 60 -1.18 3.18 0.90
N GLU A 61 -2.32 2.51 1.06
CA GLU A 61 -2.39 1.06 1.04
C GLU A 61 -2.56 0.60 -0.40
N ALA A 62 -1.75 -0.37 -0.82
CA ALA A 62 -1.71 -0.85 -2.20
C ALA A 62 -1.93 -2.36 -2.23
N TRP A 63 -3.05 -2.78 -2.80
CA TRP A 63 -3.41 -4.18 -2.94
C TRP A 63 -2.93 -4.69 -4.29
N ARG A 64 -2.07 -5.72 -4.28
CA ARG A 64 -1.53 -6.34 -5.48
C ARG A 64 -2.19 -7.68 -5.75
N CYS A 65 -2.69 -7.86 -6.97
CA CYS A 65 -3.15 -9.16 -7.41
C CYS A 65 -1.95 -10.10 -7.70
N PRO A 66 -1.86 -11.28 -7.07
CA PRO A 66 -0.75 -12.20 -7.32
C PRO A 66 -0.76 -12.80 -8.73
N LYS A 67 -1.93 -12.83 -9.41
CA LYS A 67 -2.07 -13.42 -10.75
C LYS A 67 -1.69 -12.46 -11.88
N CYS A 68 -2.18 -11.22 -11.85
CA CYS A 68 -2.02 -10.28 -12.96
C CYS A 68 -1.21 -9.03 -12.62
N GLY A 69 -0.84 -8.85 -11.35
CA GLY A 69 -0.10 -7.66 -10.90
C GLY A 69 -0.91 -6.38 -10.84
N HIS A 70 -2.23 -6.43 -11.06
CA HIS A 70 -3.11 -5.28 -10.90
C HIS A 70 -2.96 -4.67 -9.50
N LEU A 71 -2.90 -3.35 -9.44
CA LEU A 71 -2.77 -2.58 -8.20
C LEU A 71 -4.03 -1.76 -7.96
N GLU A 72 -4.65 -1.99 -6.81
CA GLU A 72 -5.71 -1.14 -6.28
C GLU A 72 -5.12 -0.26 -5.17
N LEU A 73 -5.35 1.05 -5.23
CA LEU A 73 -4.72 2.03 -4.36
C LEU A 73 -5.77 2.72 -3.48
N PHE A 74 -5.53 2.71 -2.17
CA PHE A 74 -6.43 3.26 -1.18
C PHE A 74 -5.70 4.30 -0.33
N ALA A 75 -6.33 5.47 -0.15
CA ALA A 75 -5.86 6.43 0.83
C ALA A 75 -6.26 5.96 2.23
N GLY A 76 -5.28 5.59 3.05
CA GLY A 76 -5.49 5.20 4.44
C GLY A 76 -6.07 6.33 5.30
N LYS A 77 -6.46 5.98 6.54
CA LYS A 77 -6.90 6.97 7.53
C LYS A 77 -5.75 7.94 7.86
N TRP A 78 -6.10 9.12 8.40
CA TRP A 78 -5.13 10.09 8.89
C TRP A 78 -4.10 9.41 9.82
N LEU A 79 -2.82 9.66 9.55
CA LEU A 79 -1.71 9.34 10.46
C LEU A 79 -1.59 10.43 11.51
#